data_AF-A0A5R9KB91-F1
#
_entry.id   AF-A0A5R9KB91-F1
#
_cell.length_a   1.000
_cell.length_b   1.000
_cell.length_c   1.000
_cell.angle_alpha   90.00
_cell.angle_beta   90.00
_cell.angle_gamma   90.00
#
_symmetry.space_group_name_H-M   'P 1'
#
loop_
_entity.id
_entity.type
_entity.pdbx_description
1 polymer ?
#
loop_
_entity_poly.entity_id
_entity_poly.type
_entity_poly.pdbx_seq_one_letter_code
_entity_poly.pdbx_strand_id
1 'polypeptide(L)'
;MVYDIDFGLLIKELIKKHNVSLEDVSSRIGYTQQGFGKILKKKDVNTEVLKKVCDALDVEMDYFLSKNISQKGKANIAGDGNVQYKGSNNAMNSDTNKLHILENENQHLKKQIQLLEQMVEVLRGKT
;
A
#
# COMPACT_ATOMS: atom_id res chain seq x y z
N MET A 1 -4.34 3.87 -22.43
CA MET A 1 -2.98 4.35 -22.11
C MET A 1 -2.52 3.55 -20.91
N VAL A 2 -1.61 2.59 -21.11
CA VAL A 2 -1.00 1.83 -20.01
C VAL A 2 0.04 2.76 -19.39
N TYR A 3 -0.06 3.02 -18.08
CA TYR A 3 0.90 3.87 -17.39
C TYR A 3 2.15 3.03 -17.10
N ASP A 4 3.27 3.40 -17.71
CA ASP A 4 4.57 2.79 -17.42
C ASP A 4 5.02 3.19 -16.00
N ILE A 5 5.39 2.20 -15.20
CA ILE A 5 5.89 2.40 -13.84
C ILE A 5 7.37 2.80 -13.91
N ASP A 6 7.73 3.92 -13.31
CA ASP A 6 9.13 4.29 -13.12
C ASP A 6 9.66 3.74 -11.79
N PHE A 7 10.20 2.52 -11.83
CA PHE A 7 10.84 1.90 -10.67
C PHE A 7 12.06 2.69 -10.17
N GLY A 8 12.78 3.36 -11.07
CA GLY A 8 13.94 4.17 -10.72
C GLY A 8 13.57 5.36 -9.84
N LEU A 9 12.41 5.99 -10.11
CA LEU A 9 11.86 7.04 -9.28
C LEU A 9 11.40 6.52 -7.91
N LEU A 10 10.68 5.41 -7.88
CA LEU A 10 10.21 4.79 -6.62
C LEU A 10 11.37 4.44 -5.69
N ILE A 11 12.47 3.90 -6.22
CA ILE A 11 13.67 3.61 -5.43
C ILE A 11 14.28 4.90 -4.85
N LYS A 12 14.36 5.98 -5.63
CA LYS A 12 14.89 7.28 -5.13
C LYS A 12 14.02 7.85 -4.00
N GLU A 13 12.70 7.74 -4.13
CA GLU A 13 11.76 8.14 -3.06
C GLU A 13 12.02 7.32 -1.79
N LEU A 14 12.22 6.01 -1.93
CA LEU A 14 12.51 5.11 -0.83
C LEU A 14 13.82 5.49 -0.12
N ILE A 15 14.90 5.72 -0.86
CA ILE A 15 16.20 6.15 -0.32
C ILE A 15 16.06 7.45 0.48
N LYS A 16 15.34 8.43 -0.08
CA LYS A 16 15.08 9.71 0.60
C LYS A 16 14.26 9.52 1.88
N LYS A 17 13.24 8.65 1.86
CA LYS A 17 12.39 8.36 3.02
C LYS A 17 13.17 7.72 4.18
N HIS A 18 14.13 6.85 3.86
CA HIS A 18 14.97 6.19 4.85
C HIS A 18 16.16 7.06 5.31
N ASN A 19 16.29 8.29 4.81
CA ASN A 19 17.35 9.24 5.15
C ASN A 19 18.76 8.64 5.01
N VAL A 20 18.96 7.81 3.98
CA VAL A 20 20.25 7.21 3.63
C VAL A 20 20.74 7.75 2.30
N SER A 21 22.04 7.70 2.05
CA SER A 21 22.59 8.17 0.78
C SER A 21 22.45 7.12 -0.33
N LEU A 22 22.44 7.59 -1.59
CA LEU A 22 22.47 6.70 -2.76
C LEU A 22 23.73 5.83 -2.77
N GLU A 23 24.84 6.37 -2.26
CA GLU A 23 26.12 5.68 -2.17
C GLU A 23 26.04 4.51 -1.18
N ASP A 24 25.50 4.74 0.02
CA ASP A 24 25.31 3.72 1.05
C ASP A 24 24.48 2.55 0.52
N VAL A 25 23.36 2.88 -0.13
CA VAL A 25 22.47 1.86 -0.70
C VAL A 25 23.16 1.11 -1.82
N SER A 26 23.82 1.82 -2.75
CA SER A 26 24.55 1.19 -3.85
C SER A 26 25.62 0.20 -3.36
N SER A 27 26.39 0.58 -2.34
CA SER A 27 27.40 -0.27 -1.72
C SER A 27 26.78 -1.50 -1.05
N ARG A 28 25.66 -1.34 -0.34
CA ARG A 28 24.94 -2.47 0.30
C ARG A 28 24.42 -3.48 -0.72
N ILE A 29 24.00 -3.03 -1.89
CA ILE A 29 23.48 -3.92 -2.96
C ILE A 29 24.55 -4.41 -3.94
N GLY A 30 25.83 -4.07 -3.71
CA GLY A 30 26.96 -4.53 -4.51
C GLY A 30 27.18 -3.79 -5.84
N TYR A 31 26.72 -2.54 -5.94
CA TYR A 31 26.93 -1.68 -7.10
C TYR A 31 27.75 -0.45 -6.75
N THR A 32 28.47 0.10 -7.73
CA THR A 32 29.01 1.45 -7.60
C THR A 32 27.88 2.47 -7.66
N GLN A 33 28.04 3.63 -7.02
CA GLN A 33 27.05 4.71 -7.05
C GLN A 33 26.68 5.12 -8.50
N GLN A 34 27.66 5.20 -9.40
CA GLN A 34 27.42 5.48 -10.81
C GLN A 34 26.69 4.34 -11.53
N GLY A 35 27.06 3.09 -11.26
CA GLY A 35 26.42 1.91 -11.84
C GLY A 35 24.96 1.82 -11.43
N PHE A 36 24.68 2.02 -10.14
CA PHE A 36 23.33 2.07 -9.62
C PHE A 36 22.55 3.26 -10.19
N GLY A 37 23.15 4.44 -10.27
CA GLY A 37 22.55 5.61 -10.91
C GLY A 37 22.16 5.38 -12.37
N LYS A 38 22.92 4.57 -13.13
CA LYS A 38 22.55 4.17 -14.50
C LYS A 38 21.34 3.21 -14.50
N ILE A 39 21.27 2.28 -13.55
CA ILE A 39 20.13 1.36 -13.40
C ILE A 39 18.85 2.14 -13.11
N LEU A 40 18.89 3.12 -12.20
CA LEU A 40 17.74 3.95 -11.84
C LEU A 40 17.27 4.93 -12.93
N LYS A 41 17.97 5.00 -14.07
CA LYS A 41 17.56 5.79 -15.25
C LYS A 41 17.00 4.91 -16.36
N LYS A 42 17.10 3.58 -16.23
CA LYS A 42 16.54 2.65 -17.22
C LYS A 42 15.02 2.64 -17.08
N LYS A 43 14.35 2.41 -18.21
CA LYS A 43 12.91 2.19 -18.26
C LYS A 43 12.51 1.01 -17.35
N ASP A 44 13.24 -0.09 -17.46
CA ASP A 44 13.01 -1.30 -16.69
C ASP A 44 14.15 -1.55 -15.70
N VAL A 45 13.77 -1.82 -14.46
CA VAL A 45 14.68 -2.26 -13.39
C VAL A 45 14.41 -3.74 -13.15
N ASN A 46 15.46 -4.56 -13.10
CA ASN A 46 15.28 -6.00 -12.90
C ASN A 46 14.79 -6.30 -11.47
N THR A 47 14.01 -7.38 -11.34
CA THR A 47 13.45 -7.83 -10.06
C THR A 47 14.54 -8.14 -9.03
N GLU A 48 15.73 -8.55 -9.47
CA GLU A 48 16.87 -8.79 -8.58
C GLU A 48 17.34 -7.51 -7.89
N VAL A 49 17.46 -6.39 -8.61
CA VAL A 49 17.82 -5.09 -7.99
C VAL A 49 16.70 -4.63 -7.07
N LEU A 50 15.43 -4.79 -7.46
CA LEU A 50 14.30 -4.45 -6.58
C LEU A 50 14.38 -5.23 -5.26
N LYS A 51 14.64 -6.54 -5.33
CA LYS A 51 14.79 -7.39 -4.14
C LYS A 51 15.97 -6.94 -3.27
N LYS A 52 17.13 -6.68 -3.88
CA LYS A 52 18.31 -6.20 -3.14
C LYS A 52 18.05 -4.85 -2.45
N VAL A 53 17.32 -3.95 -3.10
CA VAL A 53 16.93 -2.66 -2.51
C VAL A 53 15.96 -2.84 -1.34
N CYS A 54 14.97 -3.73 -1.49
CA CYS A 54 14.07 -4.15 -0.41
C CYS A 54 14.85 -4.67 0.80
N ASP A 55 15.77 -5.61 0.59
CA ASP A 55 16.59 -6.20 1.65
C ASP A 55 17.51 -5.15 2.31
N ALA A 56 18.08 -4.22 1.52
CA ALA A 56 18.99 -3.19 2.03
C ALA A 56 18.31 -2.07 2.84
N LEU A 57 17.01 -1.86 2.62
CA LEU A 57 16.22 -0.80 3.25
C LEU A 57 15.15 -1.34 4.21
N ASP A 58 15.07 -2.66 4.39
CA ASP A 58 14.06 -3.33 5.21
C ASP A 58 12.62 -2.99 4.79
N VAL A 59 12.34 -3.18 3.50
CA VAL A 59 11.04 -2.87 2.87
C VAL A 59 10.52 -4.08 2.11
N GLU A 60 9.24 -4.40 2.24
CA GLU A 60 8.62 -5.49 1.49
C GLU A 60 8.43 -5.16 0.00
N MET A 61 8.50 -6.19 -0.85
CA MET A 61 8.33 -6.07 -2.31
C MET A 61 6.97 -5.45 -2.72
N ASP A 62 5.96 -5.56 -1.86
CA ASP A 62 4.63 -4.96 -2.09
C ASP A 62 4.69 -3.43 -2.25
N TYR A 63 5.74 -2.76 -1.76
CA TYR A 63 5.95 -1.34 -2.02
C TYR A 63 5.93 -0.98 -3.51
N PHE A 64 6.54 -1.82 -4.35
CA PHE A 64 6.61 -1.62 -5.80
C PHE A 64 5.32 -2.05 -6.52
N LEU A 65 4.51 -2.91 -5.89
CA LEU A 65 3.28 -3.47 -6.45
C LEU A 65 2.05 -2.63 -6.10
N SER A 66 1.96 -2.13 -4.87
CA SER A 66 0.84 -1.33 -4.35
C SER A 66 0.62 0.00 -5.10
N LYS A 67 1.68 0.63 -5.63
CA LYS A 67 1.59 1.84 -6.47
C LYS A 67 0.84 1.62 -7.80
N ASN A 68 0.61 0.38 -8.22
CA ASN A 68 -0.25 0.05 -9.38
C ASN A 68 -1.74 0.27 -9.11
N ILE A 69 -2.16 0.27 -7.85
CA ILE A 69 -3.58 0.24 -7.48
C ILE A 69 -4.14 1.67 -7.33
N SER A 70 -3.29 2.65 -7.02
CA SER A 70 -3.74 4.03 -6.69
C SER A 70 -3.85 5.02 -7.86
N GLN A 71 -3.48 4.68 -9.11
CA GLN A 71 -3.59 5.63 -10.23
C GLN A 71 -4.91 5.57 -11.03
N LYS A 72 -5.91 4.79 -10.60
CA LYS A 72 -7.28 4.82 -11.14
C LYS A 72 -8.10 6.06 -10.71
N GLY A 73 -7.47 7.21 -10.45
CA GLY A 73 -8.15 8.39 -9.89
C GLY A 73 -7.48 9.73 -10.21
N LYS A 74 -7.06 9.96 -11.46
CA LYS A 74 -6.74 11.32 -11.92
C LYS A 74 -7.95 11.91 -12.62
N ALA A 75 -8.81 12.60 -11.87
CA ALA A 75 -9.84 13.47 -12.46
C ALA A 75 -9.17 14.78 -12.92
N ASN A 76 -9.36 15.14 -14.19
CA ASN A 76 -9.00 16.46 -14.73
C ASN A 76 -10.02 17.48 -14.22
N ILE A 77 -9.59 18.53 -13.54
CA ILE A 77 -10.44 19.66 -13.14
C ILE A 77 -10.06 20.84 -14.05
N ALA A 78 -10.78 21.00 -15.15
CA ALA A 78 -10.86 22.24 -15.90
C ALA A 78 -12.31 22.72 -15.75
N GLY A 79 -12.52 23.77 -14.97
CA GLY A 79 -13.86 24.32 -14.69
C GLY A 79 -13.80 25.37 -13.59
N ASP A 80 -14.16 26.58 -13.96
CA ASP A 80 -14.18 27.81 -13.15
C ASP A 80 -15.12 27.67 -11.93
N GLY A 81 -14.66 28.13 -10.76
CA GLY A 81 -15.48 28.27 -9.54
C GLY A 81 -15.73 27.00 -8.69
N ASN A 82 -15.19 26.98 -7.47
CA ASN A 82 -15.38 25.99 -6.39
C ASN A 82 -14.82 24.57 -6.61
N VAL A 83 -13.51 24.43 -6.32
CA VAL A 83 -12.89 23.12 -6.03
C VAL A 83 -13.30 22.70 -4.62
N GLN A 84 -14.29 21.82 -4.53
CA GLN A 84 -14.54 21.02 -3.35
C GLN A 84 -13.43 19.98 -3.23
N TYR A 85 -12.50 20.17 -2.28
CA TYR A 85 -11.52 19.16 -1.91
C TYR A 85 -12.25 17.94 -1.30
N LYS A 86 -12.59 16.96 -2.12
CA LYS A 86 -12.85 15.58 -1.68
C LYS A 86 -11.69 14.71 -2.15
N GLY A 87 -10.68 14.62 -1.31
CA GLY A 87 -9.48 13.82 -1.60
C GLY A 87 -8.39 13.97 -0.57
N SER A 88 -8.72 13.79 0.71
CA SER A 88 -7.77 13.28 1.72
C SER A 88 -7.11 11.99 1.21
N ASN A 89 -5.95 11.62 1.78
CA ASN A 89 -5.66 10.27 2.33
C ASN A 89 -4.16 9.96 2.41
N ASN A 90 -3.47 10.57 3.37
CA ASN A 90 -2.33 9.93 4.06
C ASN A 90 -2.59 9.74 5.57
N ALA A 91 -3.87 9.83 5.98
CA ALA A 91 -4.34 9.55 7.35
C ALA A 91 -5.52 8.56 7.38
N MET A 92 -5.92 7.98 6.23
CA MET A 92 -7.16 7.20 6.09
C MET A 92 -6.88 5.84 5.45
N ASN A 93 -5.99 5.07 6.07
CA ASN A 93 -5.84 3.64 5.78
C ASN A 93 -5.78 2.79 7.06
N SER A 94 -5.35 3.37 8.19
CA SER A 94 -5.43 2.73 9.51
C SER A 94 -6.89 2.61 9.99
N ASP A 95 -7.66 3.71 9.91
CA ASP A 95 -9.04 3.73 10.43
C ASP A 95 -10.02 2.92 9.58
N THR A 96 -9.83 2.89 8.26
CA THR A 96 -10.66 2.09 7.34
C THR A 96 -10.41 0.59 7.51
N ASN A 97 -9.15 0.18 7.70
CA ASN A 97 -8.82 -1.22 7.97
C ASN A 97 -9.33 -1.65 9.35
N LYS A 98 -9.16 -0.80 10.37
CA LYS A 98 -9.69 -1.05 11.71
C LYS A 98 -11.23 -1.10 11.71
N LEU A 99 -11.89 -0.22 10.97
CA LEU A 99 -13.34 -0.24 10.82
C LEU A 99 -13.83 -1.52 10.15
N HIS A 100 -13.18 -1.96 9.06
CA HIS A 100 -13.53 -3.20 8.37
C HIS A 100 -13.36 -4.44 9.27
N ILE A 101 -12.28 -4.50 10.05
CA ILE A 101 -12.05 -5.58 11.03
C ILE A 101 -13.15 -5.57 12.11
N LEU A 102 -13.48 -4.39 12.66
CA LEU A 102 -14.53 -4.24 13.68
C LEU A 102 -15.94 -4.54 13.14
N GLU A 103 -16.21 -4.23 11.88
CA GLU A 103 -17.46 -4.58 11.20
C GLU A 103 -17.62 -6.10 11.05
N ASN A 104 -16.55 -6.78 10.64
CA ASN A 104 -16.54 -8.24 10.52
C ASN A 104 -16.75 -8.93 11.88
N GLU A 105 -16.09 -8.44 12.93
CA GLU A 105 -16.27 -8.93 14.31
C GLU A 105 -17.72 -8.71 14.77
N ASN A 106 -18.29 -7.51 14.56
CA ASN A 106 -19.68 -7.23 14.91
C ASN A 106 -20.67 -8.13 14.18
N GLN A 107 -20.44 -8.41 12.89
CA GLN A 107 -21.29 -9.34 12.14
C GLN A 107 -21.20 -10.76 12.69
N HIS A 108 -20.00 -11.21 13.09
CA HIS A 108 -19.81 -12.52 13.68
C HIS A 108 -20.52 -12.62 15.04
N LEU A 109 -20.34 -11.63 15.92
CA LEU A 109 -20.99 -11.57 17.23
C LEU A 109 -22.51 -11.56 17.11
N LYS A 110 -23.07 -10.79 16.16
CA LYS A 110 -24.53 -10.79 15.89
C LYS A 110 -25.05 -12.17 15.50
N LYS A 111 -24.31 -12.92 14.67
CA LYS A 111 -24.69 -14.30 14.30
C LYS A 111 -24.65 -15.24 15.49
N GLN A 112 -23.64 -15.11 16.36
CA GLN A 112 -23.55 -15.92 17.59
C GLN A 112 -24.73 -15.64 18.54
N ILE A 113 -25.08 -14.37 18.74
CA ILE A 113 -26.23 -13.97 19.57
C ILE A 113 -27.52 -14.54 19.00
N GLN A 114 -27.75 -14.39 17.69
CA GLN A 114 -28.94 -14.92 17.04
C GLN A 114 -29.06 -16.45 17.21
N LEU A 115 -27.95 -17.17 17.09
CA LEU A 115 -27.94 -18.62 17.31
C LEU A 115 -28.26 -18.97 18.77
N LEU A 116 -27.69 -18.25 19.73
CA LEU A 116 -27.99 -18.44 21.15
C LEU A 116 -29.45 -18.17 21.47
N GLU A 117 -30.03 -17.12 20.91
CA GLU A 117 -31.46 -16.80 21.03
C GLU A 117 -32.34 -17.94 20.49
N GLN A 118 -32.02 -18.45 19.30
CA GLN A 118 -32.72 -19.61 18.72
C GLN A 118 -32.59 -20.87 19.58
N MET A 119 -31.42 -21.14 20.15
CA MET A 119 -31.23 -22.27 21.06
C MET A 119 -32.06 -22.13 22.34
N VAL A 120 -32.08 -20.92 22.93
CA VAL A 120 -32.89 -20.62 24.11
C VAL A 120 -34.38 -20.77 23.80
N GLU A 121 -34.83 -20.33 22.63
CA GLU A 121 -36.22 -20.50 22.19
C GLU A 121 -36.59 -21.98 22.03
N VAL A 122 -35.74 -22.78 21.39
CA VAL A 122 -35.92 -24.23 21.26
C VAL A 122 -35.95 -24.92 22.63
N LEU A 123 -35.12 -24.48 23.57
CA LEU A 123 -35.12 -25.02 24.94
C LEU A 123 -36.35 -24.57 25.74
N ARG A 124 -36.85 -23.35 25.53
CA ARG A 124 -38.08 -22.85 26.16
C ARG A 124 -39.34 -23.51 25.61
N GLY A 125 -39.37 -23.82 24.31
CA GLY A 125 -40.45 -24.56 23.65
C GLY A 125 -40.44 -26.07 23.88
N LYS A 126 -39.51 -26.58 24.70
CA LYS A 126 -39.40 -28.00 25.11
C LYS A 126 -40.05 -28.30 26.47
N THR A 127 -40.96 -27.45 26.93
CA THR A 127 -41.89 -27.74 28.04
C THR A 127 -43.29 -27.86 27.48
#